data_AF-A0A966U098-F1
#
_entry.id   AF-A0A966U098-F1
#
_cell.length_a   1.000
_cell.length_b   1.000
_cell.length_c   1.000
_cell.angle_alpha   90.00
_cell.angle_beta   90.00
_cell.angle_gamma   90.00
#
_symmetry.space_group_name_H-M   'P 1'
#
loop_
_entity.id
_entity.type
_entity.pdbx_description
1 polymer ?
#
loop_
_entity_poly.entity_id
_entity_poly.type
_entity_poly.pdbx_seq_one_letter_code
_entity_poly.pdbx_strand_id
1 'polypeptide(L)'
;MIGLLLLSVLTHIAAAYFSEGRIHPDSDYQILEFAQFKLGPSSDLTLPWEFFEAIRPALQPAIALMVHEGLAHGDPFKTSLLLRFISAGLGLLSAWLLCGYAFRWVRKERFRLALVVLISTFWMLPWFHVRFSSESWAASLL
;
A
#
# COMPACT_ATOMS: atom_id res chain seq x y z
N MET A 1 -6.94 -24.86 0.66
CA MET A 1 -5.94 -23.85 0.25
C MET A 1 -6.58 -22.68 -0.47
N ILE A 2 -7.31 -22.88 -1.58
CA ILE A 2 -7.95 -21.79 -2.34
C ILE A 2 -8.85 -20.90 -1.45
N GLY A 3 -9.68 -21.50 -0.59
CA GLY A 3 -10.52 -20.73 0.33
C GLY A 3 -9.75 -19.79 1.28
N LEU A 4 -8.54 -20.16 1.70
CA LEU A 4 -7.69 -19.31 2.56
C LEU A 4 -7.11 -18.14 1.76
N LEU A 5 -6.71 -18.37 0.52
CA LEU A 5 -6.23 -17.31 -0.37
C LEU A 5 -7.37 -16.33 -0.68
N LEU A 6 -8.59 -16.82 -0.94
CA LEU A 6 -9.77 -15.96 -1.09
C LEU A 6 -10.05 -15.15 0.18
N LEU A 7 -9.97 -15.76 1.37
CA LEU A 7 -10.09 -15.04 2.62
C LEU A 7 -9.06 -13.91 2.73
N SER A 8 -7.81 -14.16 2.34
CA SER A 8 -6.77 -13.12 2.34
C SER A 8 -7.07 -11.98 1.38
N VAL A 9 -7.61 -12.27 0.19
CA VAL A 9 -8.05 -11.21 -0.74
C VAL A 9 -9.18 -10.39 -0.12
N LEU A 10 -10.18 -11.05 0.45
CA LEU A 10 -11.34 -10.37 1.05
C LEU A 10 -10.93 -9.49 2.24
N THR A 11 -10.02 -9.94 3.10
CA THR A 11 -9.52 -9.13 4.22
C THR A 11 -8.71 -7.93 3.73
N HIS A 12 -7.93 -8.07 2.66
CA HIS A 12 -7.19 -6.95 2.05
C HIS A 12 -8.12 -5.94 1.36
N ILE A 13 -9.17 -6.40 0.67
CA ILE A 13 -10.21 -5.53 0.08
C ILE A 13 -10.94 -4.76 1.19
N ALA A 14 -11.37 -5.46 2.24
CA ALA A 14 -12.02 -4.83 3.38
C ALA A 14 -11.10 -3.81 4.06
N ALA A 15 -9.83 -4.15 4.30
CA ALA A 15 -8.87 -3.23 4.88
C ALA A 15 -8.62 -2.01 3.97
N ALA A 16 -8.50 -2.20 2.66
CA ALA A 16 -8.33 -1.11 1.70
C ALA A 16 -9.50 -0.12 1.73
N TYR A 17 -10.72 -0.64 1.80
CA TYR A 17 -11.94 0.17 1.85
C TYR A 17 -12.09 0.88 3.20
N PHE A 18 -12.05 0.13 4.32
CA PHE A 18 -12.38 0.64 5.65
C PHE A 18 -11.24 1.36 6.36
N SER A 19 -10.00 1.27 5.89
CA SER A 19 -8.87 2.01 6.48
C SER A 19 -8.89 3.49 6.07
N GLU A 20 -10.04 4.14 6.25
CA GLU A 20 -10.23 5.59 6.12
C GLU A 20 -9.79 6.28 7.42
N GLY A 21 -9.05 7.38 7.30
CA GLY A 21 -8.35 7.99 8.42
C GLY A 21 -7.05 7.26 8.76
N ARG A 22 -5.95 8.00 8.89
CA ARG A 22 -4.62 7.42 9.15
C ARG A 22 -4.09 7.86 10.51
N ILE A 23 -3.40 6.94 11.16
CA ILE A 23 -2.77 7.15 12.49
C ILE A 23 -1.64 8.18 12.43
N HIS A 24 -0.98 8.29 11.28
CA HIS A 24 0.07 9.27 10.99
C HIS A 24 -0.34 10.09 9.77
N PRO A 25 -1.05 11.21 9.97
CA PRO A 25 -1.50 12.05 8.86
C PRO A 25 -0.34 12.67 8.06
N ASP A 26 0.80 12.87 8.71
CA ASP A 26 2.02 13.47 8.18
C ASP A 26 2.67 12.64 7.06
N SER A 27 2.63 11.29 7.15
CA SER A 27 3.20 10.43 6.11
C SER A 27 2.49 10.56 4.77
N ASP A 28 1.19 10.83 4.81
CA ASP A 28 0.36 10.92 3.60
C ASP A 28 0.28 12.33 3.07
N TYR A 29 0.23 13.29 4.00
CA TYR A 29 0.32 14.71 3.69
C TYR A 29 1.54 14.97 2.82
N GLN A 30 2.71 14.45 3.22
CA GLN A 30 3.94 14.56 2.44
C GLN A 30 3.90 13.84 1.09
N ILE A 31 2.96 12.94 0.82
CA ILE A 31 2.84 12.25 -0.47
C ILE A 31 1.83 12.96 -1.38
N LEU A 32 0.61 13.17 -0.87
CA LEU A 32 -0.51 13.72 -1.64
C LEU A 32 -0.33 15.21 -1.90
N GLU A 33 0.19 15.98 -0.94
CA GLU A 33 0.45 17.41 -1.14
C GLU A 33 1.60 17.66 -2.09
N PHE A 34 2.65 16.84 -2.03
CA PHE A 34 3.78 16.93 -2.96
C PHE A 34 3.33 16.59 -4.38
N ALA A 35 2.37 15.66 -4.52
CA ALA A 35 1.74 15.37 -5.79
C ALA A 35 0.87 16.55 -6.27
N GLN A 36 -0.01 17.08 -5.41
CA GLN A 36 -0.89 18.20 -5.77
C GLN A 36 -0.12 19.46 -6.14
N PHE A 37 0.95 19.81 -5.42
CA PHE A 37 1.78 20.95 -5.76
C PHE A 37 2.32 20.90 -7.20
N LYS A 38 2.56 19.71 -7.74
CA LYS A 38 3.02 19.53 -9.12
C LYS A 38 1.94 19.76 -10.18
N LEU A 39 0.66 19.74 -9.83
CA LEU A 39 -0.47 20.04 -10.73
C LEU A 39 -0.69 21.54 -10.91
N GLY A 40 -0.16 22.33 -9.97
CA GLY A 40 -0.24 23.77 -9.96
C GLY A 40 -0.07 24.22 -8.50
N PRO A 41 0.79 25.19 -8.22
CA PRO A 41 0.87 25.75 -6.88
C PRO A 41 -0.46 26.43 -6.56
N SER A 42 -1.30 25.81 -5.73
CA SER A 42 -2.40 26.52 -5.09
C SER A 42 -1.82 27.51 -4.09
N SER A 43 -2.40 28.71 -4.04
CA SER A 43 -1.87 29.85 -3.28
C SER A 43 -1.74 29.61 -1.76
N ASP A 44 -2.38 28.56 -1.26
CA ASP A 44 -2.55 28.30 0.17
C ASP A 44 -1.78 27.07 0.67
N LEU A 45 -1.03 26.38 -0.21
CA LEU A 45 -0.23 25.22 0.18
C LEU A 45 1.08 25.64 0.86
N THR A 46 1.10 25.54 2.18
CA THR A 46 2.34 25.57 2.96
C THR A 46 2.95 24.17 2.96
N LEU A 47 3.85 23.93 2.00
CA LEU A 47 4.59 22.67 1.98
C LEU A 47 5.51 22.56 3.21
N PRO A 48 5.66 21.35 3.77
CA PRO A 48 6.56 21.10 4.87
C PRO A 48 8.03 21.22 4.40
N TRP A 49 8.93 21.53 5.33
CA TRP A 49 10.33 21.83 5.05
C TRP A 49 11.06 20.69 4.30
N GLU A 50 10.63 19.44 4.50
CA GLU A 50 11.17 18.25 3.81
C GLU A 50 11.00 18.29 2.29
N PHE A 51 10.01 19.04 1.78
CA PHE A 51 9.85 19.26 0.34
C PHE A 51 11.00 20.09 -0.22
N PHE A 52 11.34 21.17 0.48
CA PHE A 52 12.36 22.13 0.05
C PHE A 52 13.76 21.53 0.16
N GLU A 53 14.00 20.70 1.18
CA GLU A 53 15.27 19.98 1.36
C GLU A 53 15.37 18.70 0.51
N ALA A 54 14.32 18.34 -0.24
CA ALA A 54 14.27 17.17 -1.13
C ALA A 54 14.70 15.84 -0.48
N ILE A 55 14.42 15.67 0.82
CA ILE A 55 14.89 14.51 1.59
C ILE A 55 13.99 13.27 1.48
N ARG A 56 12.74 13.42 1.01
CA ARG A 56 11.77 12.33 0.89
C ARG A 56 11.84 11.65 -0.48
N PRO A 57 11.64 10.31 -0.57
CA PRO A 57 11.57 9.61 -1.84
C PRO A 57 10.46 10.16 -2.76
N ALA A 58 10.84 10.61 -3.96
CA ALA A 58 9.90 11.21 -4.90
C ALA A 58 8.99 10.21 -5.65
N LEU A 59 9.29 8.91 -5.56
CA LEU A 59 8.55 7.86 -6.29
C LEU A 59 7.07 7.78 -5.87
N GLN A 60 6.79 7.86 -4.57
CA GLN A 60 5.42 7.77 -4.08
C GLN A 60 4.55 8.98 -4.45
N PRO A 61 5.01 10.24 -4.26
CA PRO A 61 4.32 11.40 -4.82
C PRO A 61 4.09 11.30 -6.33
N ALA A 62 5.08 10.79 -7.09
CA ALA A 62 4.93 10.63 -8.54
C ALA A 62 3.84 9.61 -8.91
N ILE A 63 3.76 8.48 -8.22
CA ILE A 63 2.70 7.48 -8.41
C ILE A 63 1.34 8.06 -8.02
N ALA A 64 1.26 8.78 -6.89
CA ALA A 64 0.03 9.44 -6.46
C ALA A 64 -0.47 10.45 -7.50
N LEU A 65 0.44 11.24 -8.08
CA LEU A 65 0.16 12.17 -9.16
C LEU A 65 -0.39 11.46 -10.40
N MET A 66 0.27 10.41 -10.87
CA MET A 66 -0.18 9.65 -12.04
C MET A 66 -1.57 9.03 -11.83
N VAL A 67 -1.83 8.51 -10.62
CA VAL A 67 -3.14 7.95 -10.28
C VAL A 67 -4.21 9.04 -10.25
N HIS A 68 -3.89 10.22 -9.71
CA HIS A 68 -4.81 11.35 -9.67
C HIS A 68 -5.18 11.86 -11.08
N GLU A 69 -4.17 12.05 -11.94
CA GLU A 69 -4.34 12.43 -13.34
C GLU A 69 -5.14 11.39 -14.13
N GLY A 70 -4.84 10.10 -13.92
CA GLY A 70 -5.56 9.00 -14.55
C GLY A 70 -7.03 8.90 -14.16
N LEU A 71 -7.41 9.47 -13.01
CA LEU A 71 -8.80 9.61 -12.56
C LEU A 71 -9.45 10.92 -13.05
N ALA A 72 -8.84 11.61 -14.02
CA ALA A 72 -9.29 12.89 -14.58
C ALA A 72 -9.46 13.99 -13.51
N HIS A 73 -8.41 14.19 -12.69
CA HIS A 73 -8.44 15.11 -11.53
C HIS A 73 -9.53 14.74 -10.53
N GLY A 74 -9.74 13.44 -10.37
CA GLY A 74 -10.78 12.90 -9.51
C GLY A 74 -10.57 13.28 -8.04
N ASP A 75 -11.65 13.28 -7.28
CA ASP A 75 -11.67 13.53 -5.84
C ASP A 75 -10.46 12.89 -5.10
N PRO A 76 -9.70 13.64 -4.27
CA PRO A 76 -8.60 13.12 -3.46
C PRO A 76 -8.94 11.85 -2.67
N PHE A 77 -10.18 11.68 -2.23
CA PHE A 77 -10.62 10.45 -1.55
C PHE A 77 -10.57 9.22 -2.46
N LYS A 78 -10.98 9.36 -3.72
CA LYS A 78 -10.90 8.27 -4.73
C LYS A 78 -9.46 7.95 -5.08
N THR A 79 -8.61 8.98 -5.19
CA THR A 79 -7.17 8.81 -5.42
C THR A 79 -6.54 8.01 -4.28
N SER A 80 -6.77 8.43 -3.03
CA SER A 80 -6.26 7.73 -1.84
C SER A 80 -6.80 6.29 -1.71
N LEU A 81 -8.08 6.07 -2.04
CA LEU A 81 -8.66 4.73 -2.09
C LEU A 81 -7.98 3.83 -3.13
N LEU A 82 -7.74 4.34 -4.33
CA LEU A 82 -7.07 3.56 -5.38
C LEU A 82 -5.61 3.24 -5.00
N LEU A 83 -4.87 4.18 -4.40
CA LEU A 83 -3.52 3.94 -3.90
C LEU A 83 -3.48 2.88 -2.79
N ARG A 84 -4.51 2.83 -1.92
CA ARG A 84 -4.70 1.77 -0.91
C ARG A 84 -4.89 0.40 -1.56
N PHE A 85 -5.70 0.30 -2.61
CA PHE A 85 -5.87 -0.94 -3.37
C PHE A 85 -4.60 -1.39 -4.08
N ILE A 86 -3.85 -0.46 -4.69
CA ILE A 86 -2.57 -0.76 -5.33
C ILE A 86 -1.59 -1.34 -4.31
N SER A 87 -1.46 -0.70 -3.15
CA SER A 87 -0.56 -1.16 -2.08
C SER A 87 -0.98 -2.53 -1.54
N ALA A 88 -2.28 -2.71 -1.29
CA ALA A 88 -2.83 -3.98 -0.81
C ALA A 88 -2.54 -5.12 -1.80
N GLY A 89 -2.72 -4.87 -3.09
CA GLY A 89 -2.41 -5.82 -4.15
C GLY A 89 -0.93 -6.17 -4.22
N LEU A 90 -0.05 -5.17 -4.13
CA LEU A 90 1.40 -5.35 -4.14
C LEU A 90 1.87 -6.20 -2.94
N GLY A 91 1.43 -5.86 -1.73
CA GLY A 91 1.78 -6.59 -0.51
C GLY A 91 1.26 -8.02 -0.52
N LEU A 92 0.01 -8.22 -0.94
CA LEU A 92 -0.56 -9.56 -1.04
C LEU A 92 0.15 -10.42 -2.09
N LEU A 93 0.45 -9.85 -3.27
CA LEU A 93 1.19 -10.52 -4.33
C LEU A 93 2.57 -10.93 -3.84
N SER A 94 3.29 -10.03 -3.17
CA SER A 94 4.62 -10.35 -2.65
C SER A 94 4.57 -11.47 -1.61
N ALA A 95 3.61 -11.42 -0.68
CA ALA A 95 3.44 -12.48 0.32
C ALA A 95 3.14 -13.84 -0.34
N TRP A 96 2.34 -13.88 -1.40
CA TRP A 96 2.08 -15.11 -2.16
C TRP A 96 3.30 -15.61 -2.93
N LEU A 97 4.06 -14.72 -3.56
CA LEU A 97 5.31 -15.06 -4.24
C LEU A 97 6.34 -15.63 -3.27
N LEU A 98 6.49 -15.00 -2.10
CA LEU A 98 7.35 -15.48 -1.01
C LEU A 98 6.88 -16.85 -0.52
N CYS A 99 5.58 -17.06 -0.34
CA CYS A 99 5.03 -18.37 0.03
C CYS A 99 5.35 -19.44 -1.02
N GLY A 100 5.16 -19.13 -2.31
CA GLY A 100 5.46 -20.03 -3.42
C GLY A 100 6.95 -20.35 -3.51
N TYR A 101 7.81 -19.35 -3.29
CA TYR A 101 9.26 -19.52 -3.22
C TYR A 101 9.64 -20.43 -2.04
N ALA A 102 9.08 -20.19 -0.85
CA ALA A 102 9.33 -20.98 0.36
C ALA A 102 8.97 -22.47 0.20
N PHE A 103 7.97 -22.81 -0.61
CA PHE A 103 7.59 -24.21 -0.88
C PHE A 103 8.69 -25.04 -1.54
N ARG A 104 9.70 -24.40 -2.15
CA ARG A 104 10.87 -25.07 -2.72
C ARG A 104 11.76 -25.70 -1.63
N TRP A 105 11.86 -25.10 -0.44
CA TRP A 105 12.61 -25.67 0.69
C TRP A 105 11.71 -26.43 1.67
N VAL A 106 10.46 -26.00 1.85
CA VAL A 106 9.54 -26.65 2.76
C VAL A 106 8.92 -27.87 2.08
N ARG A 107 9.42 -29.06 2.40
CA ARG A 107 8.92 -30.33 1.81
C ARG A 107 7.66 -30.89 2.49
N LYS A 108 7.50 -30.68 3.81
CA LYS A 108 6.37 -31.25 4.57
C LYS A 108 5.09 -30.45 4.33
N GLU A 109 4.03 -31.14 3.93
CA GLU A 109 2.72 -30.55 3.63
C GLU A 109 2.15 -29.74 4.80
N ARG A 110 2.25 -30.25 6.04
CA ARG A 110 1.81 -29.55 7.25
C ARG A 110 2.42 -28.15 7.39
N PHE A 111 3.69 -27.97 7.02
CA PHE A 111 4.37 -26.69 7.12
C PHE A 111 4.01 -25.77 5.97
N ARG A 112 3.74 -26.31 4.77
CA ARG A 112 3.18 -25.53 3.66
C ARG A 112 1.80 -24.99 3.99
N LEU A 113 0.94 -25.83 4.59
CA LEU A 113 -0.38 -25.42 5.04
C LEU A 113 -0.28 -24.34 6.13
N ALA A 114 0.60 -24.53 7.11
CA ALA A 114 0.82 -23.54 8.17
C ALA A 114 1.27 -22.18 7.61
N LEU A 115 2.14 -22.15 6.61
CA LEU A 115 2.55 -20.91 5.94
C LEU A 115 1.38 -20.21 5.23
N VAL A 116 0.56 -20.96 4.50
CA VAL A 116 -0.63 -20.39 3.84
C VAL A 116 -1.61 -19.86 4.86
N VAL A 117 -1.88 -20.60 5.93
CA VAL A 117 -2.74 -20.14 7.03
C VAL A 117 -2.18 -18.85 7.61
N LEU A 118 -0.90 -18.80 7.95
CA LEU A 118 -0.27 -17.62 8.53
C LEU A 118 -0.41 -16.40 7.62
N ILE A 119 -0.04 -16.51 6.35
CA ILE A 119 -0.12 -15.39 5.39
C ILE A 119 -1.58 -14.95 5.16
N SER A 120 -2.53 -15.90 5.20
CA SER A 120 -3.93 -15.60 4.95
C SER A 120 -4.68 -15.04 6.15
N THR A 121 -4.29 -15.40 7.38
CA THR A 121 -5.04 -15.07 8.60
C THR A 121 -4.29 -14.17 9.57
N PHE A 122 -3.01 -13.85 9.31
CA PHE A 122 -2.28 -12.94 10.17
C PHE A 122 -2.86 -11.52 10.03
N TRP A 123 -3.60 -11.12 11.05
CA TRP A 123 -4.46 -9.94 11.06
C TRP A 123 -3.74 -8.61 10.77
N MET A 124 -2.43 -8.55 11.00
CA MET A 124 -1.63 -7.34 10.73
C MET A 124 -1.27 -7.16 9.25
N LEU A 125 -1.24 -8.24 8.44
CA LEU A 125 -0.82 -8.15 7.03
C LEU A 125 -1.73 -7.25 6.20
N PRO A 126 -3.07 -7.39 6.22
CA PRO A 126 -3.95 -6.49 5.49
C PRO A 126 -3.74 -5.02 5.87
N TRP A 127 -3.51 -4.77 7.16
CA TRP A 127 -3.31 -3.41 7.67
C TRP A 127 -2.00 -2.77 7.19
N PHE A 128 -0.90 -3.52 7.18
CA PHE A 128 0.38 -3.03 6.68
C PHE A 128 0.41 -2.87 5.16
N HIS A 129 -0.15 -3.84 4.42
CA HIS A 129 -0.13 -3.85 2.96
C HIS A 129 -0.97 -2.73 2.34
N VAL A 130 -2.08 -2.34 2.96
CA VAL A 130 -2.95 -1.26 2.45
C VAL A 130 -2.28 0.13 2.51
N ARG A 131 -1.25 0.30 3.33
CA ARG A 131 -0.57 1.59 3.50
C ARG A 131 0.31 1.92 2.29
N PHE A 132 -0.07 2.97 1.59
CA PHE A 132 0.75 3.58 0.54
C PHE A 132 1.85 4.43 1.19
N SER A 133 2.90 3.77 1.68
CA SER A 133 4.10 4.40 2.24
C SER A 133 5.36 3.64 1.84
N SER A 134 6.49 4.33 1.80
CA SER A 134 7.74 3.77 1.26
C SER A 134 8.24 2.62 2.14
N GLU A 135 7.98 2.74 3.44
CA GLU A 135 8.27 1.78 4.49
C GLU A 135 7.44 0.49 4.29
N SER A 136 6.14 0.63 4.03
CA SER A 136 5.26 -0.52 3.76
C SER A 136 5.63 -1.23 2.47
N TRP A 137 5.98 -0.48 1.42
CA TRP A 137 6.38 -1.07 0.14
C TRP A 137 7.75 -1.75 0.23
N ALA A 138 8.72 -1.16 0.94
CA ALA A 138 10.00 -1.78 1.19
C ALA A 138 9.85 -3.08 1.99
N ALA A 139 9.03 -3.08 3.05
CA ALA A 139 8.74 -4.28 3.83
C ALA A 139 8.06 -5.37 3.00
N SER A 140 7.23 -4.98 2.03
CA SER A 140 6.57 -5.92 1.13
C SER A 140 7.52 -6.51 0.10
N LEU A 141 8.52 -5.75 -0.38
CA LEU A 141 9.38 -6.15 -1.50
C LEU A 141 10.75 -6.71 -1.11
N LEU A 142 11.12 -6.66 0.17
CA LEU A 142 12.31 -7.29 0.76
C LEU A 142 12.18 -8.82 0.81
#